data_AF-A0A316LV66-F1
#
_entry.id   AF-A0A316LV66-F1
#
_cell.length_a   1.000
_cell.length_b   1.000
_cell.length_c   1.000
_cell.angle_alpha   90.00
_cell.angle_beta   90.00
_cell.angle_gamma   90.00
#
_symmetry.space_group_name_H-M   'P 1'
#
loop_
_entity.id
_entity.type
_entity.pdbx_description
1 polymer ?
#
loop_
_entity_poly.entity_id
_entity_poly.type
_entity_poly.pdbx_seq_one_letter_code
_entity_poly.pdbx_strand_id
1 'polypeptide(L)'
;MMYTNKALALKVLFAALLPAVFMAVNLLMLEDSLAQLFSFLAAALLYFIPFYATYFTIRKTRPESLKGYFVKDILFLLFPAAVSTVVCEMVFSAFSELYEATGFFSLALLGIYMGMMLFGWLLYRIAFSAAKKSE
;
A
#
# COMPACT_ATOMS: atom_id res chain seq x y z
N MET A 1 8.85 -1.46 17.99
CA MET A 1 7.44 -1.06 18.26
C MET A 1 6.49 -1.26 17.07
N MET A 2 6.90 -1.01 15.81
CA MET A 2 6.01 -1.11 14.63
C MET A 2 5.64 -2.51 14.11
N TYR A 3 6.15 -3.56 14.75
CA TYR A 3 5.83 -4.96 14.44
C TYR A 3 5.22 -5.70 15.63
N THR A 4 4.59 -4.95 16.54
CA THR A 4 3.68 -5.52 17.53
C THR A 4 2.41 -5.97 16.83
N ASN A 5 1.68 -6.94 17.41
CA ASN A 5 0.44 -7.45 16.83
C ASN A 5 -0.58 -6.34 16.53
N LYS A 6 -0.63 -5.28 17.38
CA LYS A 6 -1.49 -4.11 17.17
C LYS A 6 -1.10 -3.29 15.94
N ALA A 7 0.20 -3.03 15.74
CA ALA A 7 0.68 -2.27 14.58
C ALA A 7 0.51 -3.06 13.27
N LEU A 8 0.70 -4.38 13.32
CA LEU A 8 0.43 -5.27 12.18
C LEU A 8 -1.05 -5.33 11.84
N ALA A 9 -1.94 -5.41 12.84
CA ALA A 9 -3.39 -5.36 12.61
C ALA A 9 -3.82 -4.04 11.96
N LEU A 10 -3.25 -2.92 12.40
CA LEU A 10 -3.53 -1.61 11.79
C LEU A 10 -3.04 -1.55 10.33
N LYS A 11 -1.85 -2.11 10.02
CA LYS A 11 -1.35 -2.22 8.65
C LYS A 11 -2.31 -3.00 7.76
N VAL A 12 -2.81 -4.14 8.23
CA VAL A 12 -3.77 -4.97 7.49
C VAL A 12 -5.07 -4.22 7.26
N LEU A 13 -5.64 -3.63 8.32
CA LEU A 13 -6.89 -2.88 8.23
C LEU A 13 -6.76 -1.71 7.24
N PHE A 14 -5.66 -0.99 7.32
CA PHE A 14 -5.37 0.10 6.39
C PHE A 14 -5.21 -0.38 4.94
N ALA A 15 -4.40 -1.43 4.73
CA ALA A 15 -4.17 -2.02 3.41
C ALA A 15 -5.42 -2.62 2.79
N ALA A 16 -6.35 -3.14 3.60
CA ALA A 16 -7.61 -3.67 3.14
C ALA A 16 -8.66 -2.58 2.85
N LEU A 17 -8.72 -1.51 3.67
CA LEU A 17 -9.70 -0.45 3.47
C LEU A 17 -9.37 0.47 2.30
N LEU A 18 -8.07 0.70 2.04
CA LEU A 18 -7.66 1.66 1.02
C LEU A 18 -8.15 1.32 -0.40
N PRO A 19 -8.07 0.05 -0.88
CA PRO A 19 -8.68 -0.36 -2.15
C PRO A 19 -10.20 -0.15 -2.20
N ALA A 20 -10.90 -0.43 -1.09
CA ALA A 20 -12.35 -0.30 -1.03
C ALA A 20 -12.79 1.16 -1.17
N VAL A 21 -12.13 2.06 -0.44
CA VAL A 21 -12.38 3.52 -0.55
C VAL A 21 -12.01 4.01 -1.95
N PHE A 22 -10.88 3.57 -2.50
CA PHE A 22 -10.45 3.94 -3.83
C PHE A 22 -11.49 3.54 -4.89
N MET A 23 -11.97 2.31 -4.87
CA MET A 23 -12.98 1.85 -5.83
C MET A 23 -14.31 2.56 -5.69
N ALA A 24 -14.76 2.80 -4.45
CA ALA A 24 -15.99 3.56 -4.20
C ALA A 24 -15.91 4.99 -4.77
N VAL A 25 -14.78 5.68 -4.59
CA VAL A 25 -14.59 7.04 -5.12
C VAL A 25 -14.54 7.04 -6.65
N ASN A 26 -13.80 6.11 -7.27
CA ASN A 26 -13.69 6.08 -8.73
C ASN A 26 -15.00 5.68 -9.41
N LEU A 27 -15.84 4.85 -8.77
CA LEU A 27 -17.18 4.54 -9.27
C LEU A 27 -18.07 5.79 -9.35
N LEU A 28 -17.97 6.68 -8.36
CA LEU A 28 -18.72 7.94 -8.32
C LEU A 28 -18.18 9.00 -9.31
N MET A 29 -16.97 8.79 -9.84
CA MET A 29 -16.24 9.77 -10.65
C MET A 29 -15.81 9.20 -12.01
N LEU A 30 -16.59 8.27 -12.58
CA LEU A 30 -16.24 7.57 -13.83
C LEU A 30 -15.99 8.50 -15.03
N GLU A 31 -16.63 9.66 -15.06
CA GLU A 31 -16.52 10.62 -16.18
C GLU A 31 -15.39 11.65 -16.01
N ASP A 32 -14.80 11.77 -14.82
CA ASP A 32 -13.76 12.75 -14.51
C ASP A 32 -12.38 12.09 -14.41
N SER A 33 -11.64 12.12 -15.52
CA SER A 33 -10.31 11.53 -15.62
C SER A 33 -9.26 12.22 -14.72
N LEU A 34 -9.43 13.52 -14.43
CA LEU A 34 -8.53 14.22 -13.51
C LEU A 34 -8.79 13.78 -12.07
N ALA A 35 -10.06 13.67 -11.67
CA ALA A 35 -10.42 13.16 -10.35
C ALA A 35 -9.93 11.72 -10.14
N GLN A 36 -10.00 10.86 -11.16
CA GLN A 36 -9.43 9.51 -11.13
C GLN A 36 -7.90 9.54 -10.97
N LEU A 37 -7.19 10.40 -11.69
CA LEU A 37 -5.75 10.54 -11.54
C LEU A 37 -5.35 10.98 -10.12
N PHE A 38 -6.09 11.95 -9.55
CA PHE A 38 -5.86 12.39 -8.17
C PHE A 38 -6.19 11.30 -7.15
N SER A 39 -7.20 10.47 -7.40
CA SER A 39 -7.55 9.35 -6.52
C SER A 39 -6.42 8.31 -6.49
N PHE A 40 -5.79 8.02 -7.64
CA PHE A 40 -4.61 7.14 -7.72
C PHE A 40 -3.42 7.72 -6.96
N LEU A 41 -3.14 9.01 -7.13
CA LEU A 41 -2.06 9.68 -6.40
C LEU A 41 -2.31 9.65 -4.89
N ALA A 42 -3.53 9.96 -4.46
CA ALA A 42 -3.91 9.91 -3.05
C ALA A 42 -3.76 8.49 -2.48
N ALA A 43 -4.21 7.46 -3.21
CA ALA A 43 -4.04 6.07 -2.80
C ALA A 43 -2.55 5.68 -2.70
N ALA A 44 -1.70 6.12 -3.62
CA ALA A 44 -0.26 5.87 -3.57
C ALA A 44 0.39 6.50 -2.32
N LEU A 45 0.08 7.77 -2.05
CA LEU A 45 0.60 8.52 -0.90
C LEU A 45 0.13 7.92 0.42
N LEU A 46 -1.15 7.55 0.51
CA LEU A 46 -1.71 6.90 1.69
C LEU A 46 -1.04 5.53 1.91
N TYR A 47 -0.95 4.70 0.87
CA TYR A 47 -0.29 3.39 0.95
C TYR A 47 1.19 3.48 1.36
N PHE A 48 1.83 4.63 1.16
CA PHE A 48 3.21 4.88 1.57
C PHE A 48 3.39 5.10 3.08
N ILE A 49 2.35 5.55 3.80
CA ILE A 49 2.44 5.95 5.22
C ILE A 49 3.06 4.85 6.10
N PRO A 50 2.63 3.57 6.01
CA PRO A 50 3.24 2.49 6.78
C PRO A 50 4.72 2.29 6.45
N PHE A 51 5.14 2.55 5.21
CA PHE A 51 6.55 2.44 4.85
C PHE A 51 7.37 3.54 5.50
N TYR A 52 6.91 4.78 5.42
CA TYR A 52 7.57 5.92 6.05
C TYR A 52 7.71 5.73 7.56
N ALA A 53 6.67 5.28 8.25
CA ALA A 53 6.76 5.01 9.69
C ALA A 53 7.83 3.93 10.02
N THR A 54 7.93 2.87 9.21
CA THR A 54 8.94 1.82 9.40
C THR A 54 10.35 2.37 9.18
N TYR A 55 10.53 3.25 8.18
CA TYR A 55 11.80 3.92 7.92
C TYR A 55 12.31 4.70 9.15
N PHE A 56 11.43 5.48 9.81
CA PHE A 56 11.79 6.17 11.06
C PHE A 56 12.17 5.22 12.17
N THR A 57 11.44 4.10 12.28
CA THR A 57 11.73 3.07 13.28
C THR A 57 13.12 2.48 13.06
N ILE A 58 13.48 2.14 11.82
CA ILE A 58 14.82 1.60 11.48
C ILE A 58 15.91 2.58 11.90
N ARG A 59 15.78 3.88 11.56
CA ARG A 59 16.80 4.87 11.95
C ARG A 59 16.95 4.99 13.47
N LYS A 60 15.85 4.89 14.21
CA LYS A 60 15.84 5.05 15.67
C LYS A 60 16.38 3.81 16.39
N THR A 61 15.98 2.61 15.96
CA THR A 61 16.29 1.36 16.68
C THR A 61 17.54 0.66 16.17
N ARG A 62 18.09 1.05 15.01
CA ARG A 62 19.27 0.45 14.38
C ARG A 62 19.25 -1.08 14.42
N PRO A 63 18.22 -1.72 13.84
CA PRO A 63 18.07 -3.17 13.90
C PRO A 63 19.27 -3.84 13.23
N GLU A 64 19.69 -5.04 13.68
CA GLU A 64 20.83 -5.77 13.11
C GLU A 64 20.58 -6.27 11.67
N SER A 65 19.31 -6.45 11.29
CA SER A 65 18.91 -7.00 10.00
C SER A 65 17.57 -6.48 9.50
N LEU A 66 17.43 -6.41 8.17
CA LEU A 66 16.18 -6.05 7.47
C LEU A 66 15.35 -7.26 7.01
N LYS A 67 15.84 -8.51 7.17
CA LYS A 67 15.20 -9.71 6.58
C LYS A 67 13.73 -9.86 6.96
N GLY A 68 13.37 -9.57 8.21
CA GLY A 68 12.00 -9.68 8.71
C GLY A 68 11.06 -8.54 8.28
N TYR A 69 11.58 -7.42 7.77
CA TYR A 69 10.77 -6.26 7.40
C TYR A 69 10.04 -6.52 6.09
N PHE A 70 10.78 -6.99 5.08
CA PHE A 70 10.24 -7.29 3.75
C PHE A 70 9.10 -8.32 3.79
N VAL A 71 9.32 -9.45 4.48
CA VAL A 71 8.30 -10.51 4.61
C VAL A 71 7.04 -9.97 5.30
N LYS A 72 7.19 -9.14 6.34
CA LYS A 72 6.04 -8.56 7.03
C LYS A 72 5.30 -7.55 6.17
N ASP A 73 5.99 -6.75 5.37
CA ASP A 73 5.29 -5.81 4.48
C ASP A 73 4.60 -6.55 3.32
N ILE A 74 5.12 -7.70 2.85
CA ILE A 74 4.35 -8.58 1.96
C ILE A 74 3.08 -9.05 2.65
N LEU A 75 3.22 -9.71 3.80
CA LEU A 75 2.12 -10.43 4.45
C LEU A 75 1.04 -9.50 5.04
N PHE A 76 1.43 -8.30 5.49
CA PHE A 76 0.54 -7.40 6.24
C PHE A 76 0.23 -6.10 5.50
N LEU A 77 0.82 -5.84 4.33
CA LEU A 77 0.44 -4.70 3.46
C LEU A 77 0.07 -5.18 2.06
N LEU A 78 1.00 -5.76 1.31
CA LEU A 78 0.76 -6.05 -0.10
C LEU A 78 -0.31 -7.13 -0.30
N PHE A 79 -0.21 -8.23 0.44
CA PHE A 79 -1.16 -9.34 0.32
C PHE A 79 -2.59 -8.92 0.70
N PRO A 80 -2.85 -8.27 1.85
CA PRO A 80 -4.17 -7.76 2.18
C PRO A 80 -4.70 -6.74 1.16
N ALA A 81 -3.83 -5.84 0.66
CA ALA A 81 -4.22 -4.89 -0.37
C ALA A 81 -4.61 -5.59 -1.67
N ALA A 82 -3.82 -6.57 -2.13
CA ALA A 82 -4.12 -7.34 -3.33
C ALA A 82 -5.44 -8.11 -3.22
N VAL A 83 -5.64 -8.82 -2.10
CA VAL A 83 -6.90 -9.53 -1.84
C VAL A 83 -8.07 -8.56 -1.80
N SER A 84 -7.93 -7.43 -1.12
CA SER A 84 -8.99 -6.42 -1.06
C SER A 84 -9.31 -5.83 -2.43
N THR A 85 -8.31 -5.52 -3.25
CA THR A 85 -8.52 -5.04 -4.63
C THR A 85 -9.34 -6.03 -5.44
N VAL A 86 -9.00 -7.33 -5.41
CA VAL A 86 -9.74 -8.38 -6.13
C VAL A 86 -11.17 -8.51 -5.60
N VAL A 87 -11.35 -8.53 -4.27
CA VAL A 87 -12.69 -8.60 -3.67
C VAL A 87 -13.53 -7.37 -4.02
N CYS A 88 -12.94 -6.17 -3.99
CA CYS A 88 -13.63 -4.94 -4.38
C CYS A 88 -14.02 -4.99 -5.85
N GLU A 89 -13.15 -5.43 -6.75
CA GLU A 89 -13.49 -5.61 -8.16
C GLU A 89 -14.67 -6.55 -8.35
N MET A 90 -14.67 -7.71 -7.69
CA MET A 90 -15.78 -8.68 -7.75
C MET A 90 -17.10 -8.09 -7.22
N VAL A 91 -17.04 -7.29 -6.15
CA VAL A 91 -18.24 -6.66 -5.58
C VAL A 91 -18.73 -5.53 -6.48
N PHE A 92 -17.86 -4.61 -6.89
CA PHE A 92 -18.23 -3.41 -7.66
C PHE A 92 -18.60 -3.72 -9.12
N SER A 93 -18.01 -4.74 -9.72
CA SER A 93 -18.42 -5.23 -11.04
C SER A 93 -19.87 -5.72 -11.09
N ALA A 94 -20.44 -6.16 -9.95
CA ALA A 94 -21.86 -6.50 -9.86
C ALA A 94 -22.79 -5.28 -9.92
N PHE A 95 -22.27 -4.08 -9.67
CA PHE A 95 -23.05 -2.82 -9.63
C PHE A 95 -22.77 -1.90 -10.83
N SER A 96 -21.88 -2.29 -11.74
CA SER A 96 -21.35 -1.45 -12.81
C SER A 96 -21.49 -2.16 -14.16
N GLU A 97 -22.19 -1.54 -15.12
CA GLU A 97 -22.22 -2.02 -16.51
C GLU A 97 -20.85 -1.89 -17.22
N LEU A 98 -19.94 -1.09 -16.64
CA LEU A 98 -18.56 -0.87 -17.12
C LEU A 98 -17.57 -1.86 -16.49
N TYR A 99 -17.79 -3.16 -16.71
CA TYR A 99 -16.93 -4.24 -16.19
C TYR A 99 -15.45 -4.07 -16.59
N GLU A 100 -15.18 -3.60 -17.81
CA GLU A 100 -13.81 -3.42 -18.33
C GLU A 100 -13.03 -2.32 -17.60
N ALA A 101 -13.69 -1.22 -17.23
CA ALA A 101 -13.04 -0.11 -16.52
C ALA A 101 -12.65 -0.50 -15.09
N THR A 102 -13.47 -1.33 -14.42
CA THR A 102 -13.18 -1.81 -13.06
C THR A 102 -11.94 -2.69 -13.00
N GLY A 103 -11.72 -3.55 -14.00
CA GLY A 103 -10.52 -4.41 -14.07
C GLY A 103 -9.23 -3.60 -14.30
N PHE A 104 -9.29 -2.57 -15.14
CA PHE A 104 -8.13 -1.67 -15.34
C PHE A 104 -7.74 -0.94 -14.05
N PHE A 105 -8.71 -0.40 -13.32
CA PHE A 105 -8.44 0.32 -12.07
C PHE A 105 -7.79 -0.57 -11.01
N SER A 106 -8.26 -1.80 -10.86
CA SER A 106 -7.67 -2.79 -9.94
C SER A 106 -6.21 -3.09 -10.29
N LEU A 107 -5.94 -3.36 -11.57
CA LEU A 107 -4.61 -3.69 -12.05
C LEU A 107 -3.64 -2.51 -11.86
N ALA A 108 -4.08 -1.31 -12.23
CA ALA A 108 -3.31 -0.08 -12.07
C ALA A 108 -2.99 0.19 -10.59
N LEU A 109 -3.98 0.05 -9.71
CA LEU A 109 -3.81 0.25 -8.27
C LEU A 109 -2.82 -0.75 -7.67
N LEU A 110 -2.93 -2.03 -8.05
CA LEU A 110 -2.00 -3.07 -7.61
C LEU A 110 -0.57 -2.77 -8.10
N GLY A 111 -0.42 -2.36 -9.36
CA GLY A 111 0.87 -1.95 -9.92
C GLY A 111 1.51 -0.80 -9.14
N ILE A 112 0.72 0.20 -8.77
CA ILE A 112 1.15 1.31 -7.90
C ILE A 112 1.62 0.76 -6.54
N TYR A 113 0.85 -0.09 -5.88
CA TYR A 113 1.24 -0.65 -4.58
C TYR A 113 2.52 -1.48 -4.63
N MET A 114 2.73 -2.26 -5.70
CA MET A 114 4.01 -2.94 -5.89
C MET A 114 5.17 -1.95 -6.05
N GLY A 115 4.99 -0.91 -6.87
CA GLY A 115 5.99 0.15 -7.04
C GLY A 115 6.33 0.84 -5.72
N MET A 116 5.31 1.19 -4.93
CA MET A 116 5.46 1.80 -3.61
C MET A 116 6.17 0.86 -2.61
N MET A 117 5.90 -0.45 -2.68
CA MET A 117 6.58 -1.43 -1.85
C MET A 117 8.09 -1.51 -2.17
N LEU A 118 8.45 -1.55 -3.47
CA LEU A 118 9.85 -1.54 -3.90
C LEU A 118 10.55 -0.25 -3.46
N PHE A 119 9.88 0.89 -3.60
CA PHE A 119 10.40 2.18 -3.14
C PHE A 119 10.56 2.23 -1.61
N GLY A 120 9.58 1.76 -0.85
CA GLY A 120 9.67 1.65 0.60
C GLY A 120 10.85 0.79 1.05
N TRP A 121 11.11 -0.31 0.34
CA TRP A 121 12.26 -1.16 0.64
C TRP A 121 13.61 -0.50 0.33
N LEU A 122 13.70 0.27 -0.76
CA LEU A 122 14.87 1.09 -1.05
C LEU A 122 15.16 2.06 0.10
N LEU A 123 14.13 2.70 0.65
CA LEU A 123 14.28 3.60 1.80
C LEU A 123 14.78 2.88 3.04
N TYR A 124 14.34 1.65 3.30
CA TYR A 124 14.84 0.86 4.42
C TYR A 124 16.33 0.57 4.28
N ARG A 125 16.77 0.22 3.07
CA ARG A 125 18.19 0.01 2.77
C ARG A 125 19.01 1.27 2.99
N ILE A 126 18.51 2.42 2.55
CA ILE A 126 19.16 3.73 2.79
C ILE A 126 19.26 4.01 4.29
N ALA A 127 18.17 3.85 5.05
CA ALA A 127 18.13 4.06 6.50
C ALA A 127 19.14 3.16 7.24
N PHE A 128 19.16 1.88 6.91
CA PHE A 128 20.03 0.89 7.53
C PHE A 128 21.51 1.15 7.20
N SER A 129 21.81 1.53 5.96
CA SER A 129 23.19 1.83 5.53
C SER A 129 23.72 3.11 6.18
N ALA A 130 22.86 4.12 6.34
CA ALA A 130 23.21 5.36 7.04
C ALA A 130 23.49 5.13 8.52
N ALA A 131 22.75 4.22 9.18
CA ALA A 131 22.99 3.87 10.57
C ALA A 131 24.36 3.21 10.79
N LYS A 132 24.78 2.29 9.89
CA LYS A 132 26.08 1.60 9.99
C LYS A 132 27.30 2.50 9.77
N LYS A 133 27.17 3.60 9.02
CA LYS A 133 28.28 4.56 8.80
C LYS A 133 28.54 5.48 10.00
N SER A 134 27.67 5.45 11.00
CA SER A 134 27.74 6.29 12.21
C SER A 134 28.28 5.57 13.45
N GLU A 135 28.77 4.34 13.26
CA GLU A 135 29.51 3.53 14.24
C GLU A 135 30.98 3.46 13.82
#